data_AF-A0A2W4JA71-F1
#
_entry.id   AF-A0A2W4JA71-F1
#
_cell.length_a   1.000
_cell.length_b   1.000
_cell.length_c   1.000
_cell.angle_alpha   90.00
_cell.angle_beta   90.00
_cell.angle_gamma   90.00
#
_symmetry.space_group_name_H-M   'P 1'
#
loop_
_entity.id
_entity.type
_entity.pdbx_description
1 polymer ?
#
loop_
_entity_poly.entity_id
_entity_poly.type
_entity_poly.pdbx_seq_one_letter_code
_entity_poly.pdbx_strand_id
1 'polypeptide(L)'
;MPDYGLLVPGIGDGDPDDVVVVKNLIRAEVAWVEATADAATAQTVSRHASRLLADELRLDTLTRAIAIDAVTTGNPVFGIINALREGLPAEAAAAVHRNLTSQDIVDTAMMLTMRDAARRTLASLDLVCASFAHLARTHRDTPVLAHTLGQAALPTTFGARVAGWLH
;
A
#
# COMPACT_ATOMS: atom_id res chain seq x y z
N MET A 1 11.20 -2.04 -16.04
CA MET A 1 12.00 -3.12 -15.44
C MET A 1 11.40 -3.37 -14.06
N PRO A 2 11.18 -4.61 -13.60
CA PRO A 2 10.68 -4.84 -12.25
C PRO A 2 11.65 -4.23 -11.23
N ASP A 3 11.13 -3.54 -10.22
CA ASP A 3 11.94 -3.08 -9.10
C ASP A 3 12.11 -4.25 -8.12
N TYR A 4 13.33 -4.76 -8.02
CA TYR A 4 13.69 -5.85 -7.12
C TYR A 4 14.26 -5.36 -5.79
N GLY A 5 14.26 -4.05 -5.54
CA GLY A 5 14.85 -3.47 -4.34
C GLY A 5 16.38 -3.63 -4.27
N LEU A 6 17.05 -3.92 -5.40
CA LEU A 6 18.49 -4.22 -5.43
C LEU A 6 19.34 -3.09 -4.83
N LEU A 7 18.91 -1.84 -5.00
CA LEU A 7 19.60 -0.65 -4.52
C LEU A 7 19.02 -0.08 -3.22
N VAL A 8 17.99 -0.72 -2.66
CA VAL A 8 17.31 -0.24 -1.44
C VAL A 8 17.24 -1.35 -0.38
N PRO A 9 18.39 -1.88 0.07
CA PRO A 9 18.43 -2.95 1.06
C PRO A 9 17.84 -2.46 2.39
N GLY A 10 17.04 -3.31 3.04
CA GLY A 10 16.40 -3.00 4.33
C GLY A 10 14.95 -2.53 4.22
N ILE A 11 14.45 -2.29 3.00
CA ILE A 11 13.00 -2.26 2.77
C ILE A 11 12.46 -3.69 2.87
N GLY A 12 11.38 -3.86 3.64
CA GLY A 12 10.75 -5.16 3.86
C GLY A 12 9.88 -5.60 2.68
N ASP A 13 9.57 -6.90 2.63
CA ASP A 13 8.60 -7.42 1.68
C ASP A 13 7.23 -6.75 1.89
N GLY A 14 6.62 -6.30 0.79
CA GLY A 14 5.25 -5.77 0.80
C GLY A 14 5.13 -4.26 0.95
N ASP A 15 6.16 -3.49 0.65
CA ASP A 15 5.98 -2.08 0.31
C ASP A 15 5.07 -1.91 -0.92
N PRO A 16 4.29 -0.82 -0.99
CA PRO A 16 3.39 -0.59 -2.10
C PRO A 16 4.19 -0.36 -3.39
N ASP A 17 3.96 -1.21 -4.39
CA ASP A 17 4.49 -1.09 -5.74
C ASP A 17 3.43 -0.56 -6.73
N ASP A 18 3.83 -0.38 -7.99
CA ASP A 18 2.93 0.08 -9.06
C ASP A 18 1.72 -0.85 -9.24
N VAL A 19 1.90 -2.16 -9.03
CA VAL A 19 0.81 -3.15 -9.13
C VAL A 19 -0.20 -2.94 -8.01
N VAL A 20 0.25 -2.67 -6.78
CA VAL A 20 -0.63 -2.32 -5.65
C VAL A 20 -1.41 -1.04 -5.95
N VAL A 21 -0.77 -0.02 -6.53
CA VAL A 21 -1.46 1.22 -6.93
C VAL A 21 -2.53 0.92 -7.98
N VAL A 22 -2.22 0.16 -9.03
CA VAL A 22 -3.18 -0.25 -10.07
C VAL A 22 -4.34 -1.06 -9.50
N LYS A 23 -4.07 -2.01 -8.58
CA LYS A 23 -5.11 -2.77 -7.86
C LYS A 23 -6.04 -1.82 -7.10
N ASN A 24 -5.49 -0.79 -6.44
CA ASN A 24 -6.28 0.17 -5.69
C ASN A 24 -7.05 1.17 -6.58
N LEU A 25 -6.54 1.53 -7.75
CA LEU A 25 -7.29 2.28 -8.78
C LEU A 25 -8.51 1.48 -9.24
N ILE A 26 -8.34 0.20 -9.54
CA ILE A 26 -9.44 -0.70 -9.91
C ILE A 26 -10.46 -0.83 -8.76
N ARG A 27 -9.99 -1.01 -7.52
CA ARG A 27 -10.87 -1.12 -6.34
C ARG A 27 -11.68 0.15 -6.11
N ALA A 28 -11.08 1.33 -6.27
CA ALA A 28 -11.77 2.60 -6.12
C ALA A 28 -12.90 2.73 -7.16
N GLU A 29 -12.63 2.37 -8.42
CA GLU A 29 -13.66 2.37 -9.47
C GLU A 29 -14.79 1.38 -9.21
N VAL A 30 -14.45 0.15 -8.85
CA VAL A 30 -15.45 -0.89 -8.56
C VAL A 30 -16.33 -0.46 -7.40
N ALA A 31 -15.74 0.06 -6.31
CA ALA A 31 -16.50 0.54 -5.16
C ALA A 31 -17.45 1.68 -5.52
N TRP A 32 -17.07 2.56 -6.44
CA TRP A 32 -17.97 3.61 -6.94
C TRP A 32 -19.13 3.04 -7.75
N VAL A 33 -18.88 2.07 -8.63
CA VAL A 33 -19.93 1.39 -9.38
C VAL A 33 -20.88 0.66 -8.42
N GLU A 34 -20.36 -0.04 -7.42
CA GLU A 34 -21.15 -0.72 -6.40
C GLU A 34 -22.04 0.24 -5.61
N ALA A 35 -21.57 1.46 -5.36
CA ALA A 35 -22.32 2.48 -4.63
C ALA A 35 -23.38 3.20 -5.49
N THR A 36 -23.25 3.22 -6.82
CA THR A 36 -24.03 4.13 -7.69
C THR A 36 -24.80 3.48 -8.82
N ALA A 37 -24.55 2.21 -9.14
CA ALA A 37 -25.26 1.46 -10.17
C ALA A 37 -26.37 0.59 -9.56
N ASP A 38 -27.23 0.02 -10.40
CA ASP A 38 -28.13 -1.05 -9.96
C ASP A 38 -27.34 -2.31 -9.57
N ALA A 39 -27.99 -3.20 -8.81
CA ALA A 39 -27.35 -4.38 -8.26
C ALA A 39 -26.81 -5.36 -9.34
N ALA A 40 -27.47 -5.48 -10.49
CA ALA A 40 -27.03 -6.39 -11.55
C ALA A 40 -25.79 -5.86 -12.27
N THR A 41 -25.76 -4.56 -12.54
CA THR A 41 -24.59 -3.87 -13.09
C THR A 41 -23.41 -3.94 -12.13
N ALA A 42 -23.62 -3.57 -10.86
CA ALA A 42 -22.60 -3.66 -9.82
C ALA A 42 -22.00 -5.07 -9.74
N GLN A 43 -22.84 -6.10 -9.63
CA GLN A 43 -22.37 -7.49 -9.57
C GLN A 43 -21.61 -7.92 -10.83
N THR A 44 -21.96 -7.39 -11.99
CA THR A 44 -21.27 -7.71 -13.25
C THR A 44 -19.87 -7.09 -13.30
N VAL A 45 -19.76 -5.80 -12.97
CA VAL A 45 -18.47 -5.10 -12.91
C VAL A 45 -17.56 -5.71 -11.83
N SER A 46 -18.08 -5.96 -10.61
CA SER A 46 -17.28 -6.52 -9.52
C SER A 46 -16.75 -7.92 -9.83
N ARG A 47 -17.55 -8.77 -10.48
CA ARG A 47 -17.09 -10.11 -10.93
C ARG A 47 -16.03 -10.01 -12.02
N HIS A 48 -16.19 -9.09 -12.97
CA HIS A 48 -15.20 -8.86 -14.01
C HIS A 48 -13.87 -8.38 -13.42
N ALA A 49 -13.90 -7.34 -12.59
CA ALA A 49 -12.73 -6.81 -11.91
C ALA A 49 -12.04 -7.86 -11.01
N SER A 50 -12.81 -8.70 -10.30
CA SER A 50 -12.24 -9.77 -9.49
C SER A 50 -11.42 -10.77 -10.31
N ARG A 51 -11.83 -11.08 -11.54
CA ARG A 51 -11.06 -11.95 -12.45
C ARG A 51 -9.79 -11.27 -12.92
N LEU A 52 -9.87 -9.98 -13.26
CA LEU A 52 -8.69 -9.19 -13.63
C LEU A 52 -7.68 -9.14 -12.47
N LEU A 53 -8.17 -8.93 -11.25
CA LEU A 53 -7.34 -8.82 -10.05
C LEU A 53 -6.69 -10.15 -9.60
N ALA A 54 -7.26 -11.28 -10.00
CA ALA A 54 -6.78 -12.61 -9.64
C ALA A 54 -5.64 -13.13 -10.55
N ASP A 55 -5.44 -12.51 -11.72
CA ASP A 55 -4.39 -12.89 -12.67
C ASP A 55 -3.17 -11.98 -12.51
N GLU A 56 -2.21 -12.41 -11.68
CA GLU A 56 -1.04 -11.59 -11.32
C GLU A 56 -0.14 -11.27 -12.52
N LEU A 57 0.04 -12.21 -13.44
CA LEU A 57 0.87 -12.01 -14.62
C LEU A 57 0.24 -10.99 -15.57
N ARG A 58 -1.08 -11.09 -15.76
CA ARG A 58 -1.83 -10.12 -16.56
C ARG A 58 -1.82 -8.74 -15.89
N LEU A 59 -1.90 -8.66 -14.56
CA LEU A 59 -1.83 -7.40 -13.84
C LEU A 59 -0.48 -6.70 -13.99
N ASP A 60 0.65 -7.40 -13.89
CA ASP A 60 1.97 -6.78 -14.12
C ASP A 60 2.07 -6.23 -15.54
N THR A 61 1.63 -7.01 -16.53
CA THR A 61 1.61 -6.59 -17.94
C THR A 61 0.73 -5.35 -18.14
N LEU A 62 -0.47 -5.36 -17.57
CA LEU A 62 -1.41 -4.23 -17.63
C LEU A 62 -0.83 -2.99 -16.94
N THR A 63 -0.21 -3.15 -15.77
CA THR A 63 0.40 -2.06 -15.01
C THR A 63 1.43 -1.32 -15.84
N ARG A 64 2.30 -2.06 -16.55
CA ARG A 64 3.29 -1.48 -17.47
C ARG A 64 2.64 -0.74 -18.63
N ALA A 65 1.62 -1.32 -19.26
CA ALA A 65 0.91 -0.69 -20.37
C ALA A 65 0.26 0.63 -19.93
N ILE A 66 -0.42 0.63 -18.77
CA ILE A 66 -1.04 1.82 -18.20
C ILE A 66 0.00 2.89 -17.87
N ALA A 67 1.15 2.52 -17.30
CA ALA A 67 2.22 3.47 -16.99
C ALA A 67 2.76 4.17 -18.26
N ILE A 68 2.89 3.44 -19.37
CA ILE A 68 3.29 4.01 -20.66
C ILE A 68 2.20 4.94 -21.20
N ASP A 69 0.94 4.51 -21.20
CA ASP A 69 -0.18 5.30 -21.73
C ASP A 69 -0.47 6.55 -20.90
N ALA A 70 -0.20 6.52 -19.58
CA ALA A 70 -0.41 7.63 -18.66
C ALA A 70 0.33 8.92 -19.10
N VAL A 71 1.43 8.81 -19.84
CA VAL A 71 2.17 9.96 -20.39
C VAL A 71 1.27 10.83 -21.29
N THR A 72 0.30 10.23 -21.97
CA THR A 72 -0.58 10.94 -22.91
C THR A 72 -1.64 11.81 -22.23
N THR A 73 -2.08 11.43 -21.03
CA THR A 73 -3.18 12.09 -20.30
C THR A 73 -2.75 12.68 -18.95
N GLY A 74 -1.50 12.47 -18.55
CA GLY A 74 -0.94 12.92 -17.28
C GLY A 74 -1.38 12.12 -16.05
N ASN A 75 -2.14 11.02 -16.23
CA ASN A 75 -2.59 10.15 -15.14
C ASN A 75 -2.95 8.74 -15.65
N PRO A 76 -2.96 7.70 -14.78
CA PRO A 76 -3.20 6.31 -15.21
C PRO A 76 -4.68 5.93 -15.39
N VAL A 77 -5.62 6.80 -15.02
CA VAL A 77 -7.04 6.43 -14.86
C VAL A 77 -7.67 6.01 -16.19
N PHE A 78 -7.32 6.68 -17.30
CA PHE A 78 -7.86 6.33 -18.61
C PHE A 78 -7.52 4.88 -19.02
N GLY A 79 -6.29 4.44 -18.76
CA GLY A 79 -5.87 3.06 -19.00
C GLY A 79 -6.65 2.05 -18.16
N ILE A 80 -6.90 2.36 -16.89
CA ILE A 80 -7.72 1.53 -15.99
C ILE A 80 -9.16 1.42 -16.49
N ILE A 81 -9.76 2.53 -16.92
CA ILE A 81 -11.14 2.55 -17.43
C ILE A 81 -11.27 1.66 -18.66
N ASN A 82 -10.34 1.77 -19.61
CA ASN A 82 -10.36 0.94 -20.82
C ASN A 82 -10.23 -0.55 -20.47
N ALA A 83 -9.29 -0.89 -19.58
CA ALA A 83 -9.09 -2.26 -19.13
C ALA A 83 -10.32 -2.84 -18.42
N LEU A 84 -11.03 -2.04 -17.61
CA LEU A 84 -12.25 -2.48 -16.94
C LEU A 84 -13.44 -2.62 -17.89
N ARG A 85 -13.54 -1.76 -18.91
CA ARG A 85 -14.62 -1.82 -19.92
C ARG A 85 -14.44 -2.97 -20.90
N GLU A 86 -13.21 -3.43 -21.11
CA GLU A 86 -12.90 -4.50 -22.05
C GLU A 86 -13.62 -5.81 -21.68
N GLY A 87 -14.58 -6.22 -22.52
CA GLY A 87 -15.35 -7.43 -22.31
C GLY A 87 -16.55 -7.29 -21.35
N LEU A 88 -16.86 -6.07 -20.89
CA LEU A 88 -18.13 -5.78 -20.22
C LEU A 88 -19.26 -5.57 -21.24
N PRO A 89 -20.50 -5.97 -20.92
CA PRO A 89 -21.69 -5.53 -21.66
C PRO A 89 -21.78 -3.99 -21.67
N ALA A 90 -22.37 -3.42 -22.73
CA ALA A 90 -22.41 -1.96 -22.93
C ALA A 90 -23.01 -1.20 -21.74
N GLU A 91 -24.08 -1.72 -21.13
CA GLU A 91 -24.71 -1.14 -19.95
C GLU A 91 -23.76 -1.10 -18.74
N ALA A 92 -23.05 -2.20 -18.46
CA ALA A 92 -22.09 -2.25 -17.38
C ALA A 92 -20.84 -1.40 -17.66
N ALA A 93 -20.37 -1.37 -18.90
CA ALA A 93 -19.25 -0.53 -19.32
C ALA A 93 -19.55 0.97 -19.17
N ALA A 94 -20.80 1.38 -19.44
CA ALA A 94 -21.26 2.76 -19.25
C ALA A 94 -21.32 3.18 -17.78
N ALA A 95 -21.42 2.22 -16.85
CA ALA A 95 -21.42 2.51 -15.42
C ALA A 95 -20.01 2.82 -14.88
N VAL A 96 -18.96 2.29 -15.50
CA VAL A 96 -17.55 2.52 -15.11
C VAL A 96 -17.18 4.00 -15.30
N HIS A 97 -16.60 4.62 -14.25
CA HIS A 97 -16.19 6.04 -14.21
C HIS A 97 -17.31 7.06 -14.41
N ARG A 98 -18.58 6.67 -14.23
CA ARG A 98 -19.72 7.57 -14.38
C ARG A 98 -19.71 8.64 -13.28
N ASN A 99 -19.76 9.92 -13.69
CA ASN A 99 -19.80 11.09 -12.80
C ASN A 99 -18.56 11.29 -11.92
N LEU A 100 -17.41 10.72 -12.30
CA LEU A 100 -16.13 10.95 -11.63
C LEU A 100 -15.18 11.77 -12.49
N THR A 101 -14.17 12.35 -11.86
CA THR A 101 -12.94 12.81 -12.51
C THR A 101 -11.77 11.87 -12.18
N SER A 102 -10.69 11.93 -12.96
CA SER A 102 -9.48 11.14 -12.70
C SER A 102 -8.95 11.31 -11.28
N GLN A 103 -9.03 12.52 -10.71
CA GLN A 103 -8.51 12.79 -9.39
C GLN A 103 -9.27 12.06 -8.27
N ASP A 104 -10.60 11.88 -8.41
CA ASP A 104 -11.39 11.13 -7.41
C ASP A 104 -10.84 9.71 -7.23
N ILE A 105 -10.46 9.08 -8.33
CA ILE A 105 -9.92 7.71 -8.36
C ILE A 105 -8.47 7.66 -7.89
N VAL A 106 -7.62 8.57 -8.37
CA VAL A 106 -6.21 8.62 -7.96
C VAL A 106 -6.09 8.87 -6.46
N ASP A 107 -6.76 9.90 -5.93
CA ASP A 107 -6.66 10.26 -4.53
C ASP A 107 -7.24 9.15 -3.63
N THR A 108 -8.38 8.56 -4.01
CA THR A 108 -8.95 7.43 -3.29
C THR A 108 -8.02 6.22 -3.28
N ALA A 109 -7.43 5.87 -4.44
CA ALA A 109 -6.47 4.78 -4.52
C ALA A 109 -5.23 5.04 -3.67
N MET A 110 -4.72 6.27 -3.64
CA MET A 110 -3.60 6.66 -2.79
C MET A 110 -3.93 6.58 -1.31
N MET A 111 -5.15 6.97 -0.89
CA MET A 111 -5.60 6.78 0.49
C MET A 111 -5.67 5.29 0.88
N LEU A 112 -6.16 4.42 -0.02
CA LEU A 112 -6.18 2.97 0.22
C LEU A 112 -4.75 2.41 0.37
N THR A 113 -3.84 2.80 -0.52
CA THR A 113 -2.43 2.40 -0.47
C THR A 113 -1.77 2.86 0.83
N MET A 114 -1.91 4.14 1.20
CA MET A 114 -1.32 4.69 2.43
C MET A 114 -1.92 4.07 3.69
N ARG A 115 -3.24 3.82 3.71
CA ARG A 115 -3.89 3.13 4.83
C ARG A 115 -3.29 1.74 5.06
N ASP A 116 -3.11 0.98 3.99
CA ASP A 116 -2.61 -0.39 4.09
C ASP A 116 -1.12 -0.43 4.45
N ALA A 117 -0.32 0.52 3.92
CA ALA A 117 1.07 0.72 4.34
C ALA A 117 1.17 1.12 5.83
N ALA A 118 0.38 2.10 6.27
CA ALA A 118 0.36 2.54 7.67
C ALA A 118 -0.01 1.42 8.63
N ARG A 119 -0.98 0.57 8.28
CA ARG A 119 -1.35 -0.60 9.09
C ARG A 119 -0.19 -1.58 9.27
N ARG A 120 0.58 -1.85 8.21
CA ARG A 120 1.77 -2.73 8.27
C ARG A 120 2.87 -2.11 9.13
N THR A 121 3.15 -0.82 8.92
CA THR A 121 4.14 -0.09 9.71
C THR A 121 3.79 -0.10 11.20
N LEU A 122 2.53 0.18 11.56
CA LEU A 122 2.08 0.16 12.95
C LEU A 122 2.21 -1.24 13.57
N ALA A 123 1.83 -2.30 12.84
CA ALA A 123 2.00 -3.67 13.33
C ALA A 123 3.48 -4.03 13.58
N SER A 124 4.39 -3.61 12.70
CA SER A 124 5.83 -3.79 12.88
C SER A 124 6.36 -2.99 14.08
N LEU A 125 5.88 -1.75 14.26
CA LEU A 125 6.24 -0.92 15.42
C LEU A 125 5.76 -1.56 16.73
N ASP A 126 4.56 -2.13 16.78
CA ASP A 126 4.06 -2.84 17.96
C ASP A 126 4.97 -4.01 18.35
N LEU A 127 5.47 -4.77 17.37
CA LEU A 127 6.44 -5.85 17.60
C LEU A 127 7.78 -5.35 18.14
N VAL A 128 8.28 -4.24 17.59
CA VAL A 128 9.52 -3.59 18.05
C VAL A 128 9.35 -3.07 19.48
N CYS A 129 8.25 -2.37 19.77
CA CYS A 129 7.92 -1.89 21.10
C CYS A 129 7.81 -3.04 22.11
N ALA A 130 7.13 -4.13 21.75
CA ALA A 130 7.05 -5.32 22.60
C ALA A 130 8.44 -5.92 22.89
N SER A 131 9.31 -5.97 21.87
CA SER A 131 10.68 -6.48 21.99
C SER A 131 11.55 -5.59 22.88
N PHE A 132 11.50 -4.27 22.70
CA PHE A 132 12.19 -3.32 23.57
C PHE A 132 11.67 -3.37 25.00
N ALA A 133 10.35 -3.48 25.20
CA ALA A 133 9.78 -3.60 26.54
C ALA A 133 10.22 -4.91 27.23
N HIS A 134 10.34 -6.01 26.49
CA HIS A 134 10.92 -7.25 26.99
C HIS A 134 12.39 -7.07 27.38
N LEU A 135 13.23 -6.55 26.48
CA LEU A 135 14.65 -6.32 26.74
C LEU A 135 14.90 -5.38 27.92
N ALA A 136 14.12 -4.29 28.03
CA ALA A 136 14.21 -3.35 29.13
C ALA A 136 13.96 -4.02 30.49
N ARG A 137 12.97 -4.92 30.57
CA ARG A 137 12.69 -5.70 31.79
C ARG A 137 13.76 -6.75 32.08
N THR A 138 14.15 -7.52 31.06
CA THR A 138 15.15 -8.60 31.20
C THR A 138 16.51 -8.07 31.67
N HIS A 139 16.89 -6.90 31.19
CA HIS A 139 18.18 -6.28 31.49
C HIS A 139 18.09 -5.08 32.44
N ARG A 140 17.04 -5.03 33.25
CA ARG A 140 16.79 -3.94 34.22
C ARG A 140 18.04 -3.58 35.02
N ASP A 141 18.74 -4.61 35.50
CA ASP A 141 19.88 -4.48 36.41
C ASP A 141 21.22 -4.84 35.74
N THR A 142 21.27 -4.96 34.40
CA THR A 142 22.53 -5.24 33.68
C THR A 142 23.36 -3.97 33.58
N PRO A 143 24.49 -3.82 34.30
CA PRO A 143 25.28 -2.59 34.29
C PRO A 143 25.98 -2.39 32.94
N VAL A 144 26.01 -1.15 32.45
CA VAL A 144 26.75 -0.74 31.24
C VAL A 144 27.38 0.64 31.43
N LEU A 145 28.47 0.92 30.71
CA LEU A 145 29.08 2.25 30.69
C LEU A 145 28.25 3.21 29.83
N ALA A 146 27.79 4.31 30.42
CA ALA A 146 27.11 5.36 29.67
C ALA A 146 28.12 6.23 28.90
N HIS A 147 27.65 6.86 27.82
CA HIS A 147 28.43 7.83 27.06
C HIS A 147 27.65 9.13 26.90
N THR A 148 28.31 10.26 27.18
CA THR A 148 27.78 11.61 26.95
C THR A 148 28.78 12.38 26.11
N LEU A 149 28.33 13.00 25.01
CA LEU A 149 29.22 13.69 24.05
C LEU A 149 30.38 12.80 23.56
N GLY A 150 30.12 11.49 23.41
CA GLY A 150 31.13 10.51 22.98
C GLY A 150 32.16 10.11 24.05
N GLN A 151 32.06 10.62 25.29
CA GLN A 151 32.97 10.28 26.39
C GLN A 151 32.31 9.39 27.43
N ALA A 152 33.11 8.55 28.08
CA ALA A 152 32.67 7.71 29.20
C ALA A 152 32.07 8.58 30.33
N ALA A 153 30.89 8.20 30.79
CA ALA A 153 30.18 8.84 31.91
C ALA A 153 29.98 7.85 33.07
N LEU A 154 29.18 8.22 34.06
CA LEU A 154 28.83 7.32 35.16
C LEU A 154 28.05 6.09 34.65
N PRO A 155 28.19 4.92 35.31
CA PRO A 155 27.46 3.71 34.92
C PRO A 155 25.94 3.91 34.88
N THR A 156 25.29 3.20 33.97
CA THR A 156 23.82 3.05 33.90
C THR A 156 23.48 1.57 33.73
N THR A 157 22.22 1.23 33.44
CA THR A 157 21.84 -0.15 33.07
C THR A 157 21.40 -0.23 31.60
N PHE A 158 21.64 -1.38 30.98
CA PHE A 158 21.17 -1.65 29.62
C PHE A 158 19.66 -1.50 29.54
N GLY A 159 18.93 -1.98 30.55
CA GLY A 159 17.48 -1.85 30.64
C GLY A 159 17.02 -0.38 30.65
N ALA A 160 17.69 0.49 31.41
CA ALA A 160 17.40 1.93 31.41
C ALA A 160 17.61 2.58 30.03
N ARG A 161 18.65 2.16 29.29
CA ARG A 161 18.91 2.64 27.93
C ARG A 161 17.82 2.21 26.94
N VAL A 162 17.44 0.93 26.96
CA VAL A 162 16.39 0.41 26.06
C VAL A 162 15.02 1.01 26.39
N ALA A 163 14.72 1.22 27.67
CA ALA A 163 13.49 1.91 28.09
C ALA A 163 13.41 3.33 27.50
N GLY A 164 14.54 4.02 27.38
CA GLY A 164 14.61 5.32 26.70
C GLY A 164 14.22 5.30 25.22
N TRP A 165 14.33 4.16 24.53
CA TRP A 165 13.90 4.03 23.12
C TRP A 165 12.40 3.82 22.95
N LEU A 166 11.67 3.52 24.03
CA LEU A 166 10.21 3.38 24.03
C LEU A 166 9.48 4.72 24.24
N HIS A 167 10.20 5.77 24.60
CA HIS A 167 9.65 7.07 24.99
C HIS A 167 9.52 8.04 23.82
#